data_AF-A0A1Y4T196-F1
#
_entry.id   AF-A0A1Y4T196-F1
#
_cell.length_a   1.000
_cell.length_b   1.000
_cell.length_c   1.000
_cell.angle_alpha   90.00
_cell.angle_beta   90.00
_cell.angle_gamma   90.00
#
_symmetry.space_group_name_H-M   'P 1'
#
loop_
_entity.id
_entity.type
_entity.pdbx_description
1 polymer ?
#
loop_
_entity_poly.entity_id
_entity_poly.type
_entity_poly.pdbx_seq_one_letter_code
_entity_poly.pdbx_strand_id
1 'polypeptide(L)'
;MLSQVLEQMLEPYGALFQIQEDKLIPEMLSQQAETDWDFIKRICNQFGYPIFVNSKVPYIQLSIGAVPFSSTELPSCTDTSWIEKDITQYWKVKNQIAPEASAYEFLQKGFTLDNLTAGAGHMFLANGREMFVTKNDIYASGGLLYNRILLTYKDGVYAQLSKTSNFTEPQSHIQTEAVSPAFKQPINQPTGPSALFGKVLAVSGTDVQVLFDVDVGGSGAGVRWIPYCNFFNNDFYCMPDVGDTVFCYYENEGSAICLGSKHINNTRDDFSYPWEKMMTANNRMIRFKNRSVEFNANRKEYDGEDDQPVKIVLSEDTGIEISSEKDINIISDHNILIQSNDLDTVKENPIEWFESSRKKNMQQFDQDQQKGENKYISDGGSSSCNAGWEMVKILGGNLISGFANDITEPFQLISTLGDMFGSSKKEDTPDKPLVSPEEIDTYKVDLFAVESCKNSSSTT
;
A
#
# COMPACT_ATOMS: atom_id res chain seq x y z
N MET A 1 -12.20 -12.65 -19.90
CA MET A 1 -11.91 -13.73 -20.89
C MET A 1 -11.28 -13.10 -22.13
N LEU A 2 -10.50 -13.85 -22.91
CA LEU A 2 -9.91 -13.36 -24.15
C LEU A 2 -10.99 -12.95 -25.17
N SER A 3 -12.06 -13.73 -25.27
CA SER A 3 -13.25 -13.41 -26.09
C SER A 3 -13.81 -12.02 -25.83
N GLN A 4 -14.03 -11.67 -24.56
CA GLN A 4 -14.60 -10.38 -24.15
C GLN A 4 -13.71 -9.20 -24.56
N VAL A 5 -12.39 -9.35 -24.45
CA VAL A 5 -11.44 -8.30 -24.88
C VAL A 5 -11.53 -8.13 -26.40
N LEU A 6 -11.54 -9.24 -27.15
CA LEU A 6 -11.67 -9.21 -28.60
C LEU A 6 -13.00 -8.59 -29.03
N GLU A 7 -14.12 -8.97 -28.41
CA GLU A 7 -15.45 -8.39 -28.69
C GLU A 7 -15.43 -6.87 -28.49
N GLN A 8 -14.95 -6.40 -27.35
CA GLN A 8 -14.91 -4.97 -27.04
C GLN A 8 -14.02 -4.18 -28.01
N MET A 9 -12.85 -4.71 -28.37
CA MET A 9 -11.90 -4.01 -29.24
C MET A 9 -12.29 -4.10 -30.72
N LEU A 10 -12.97 -5.17 -31.14
CA LEU A 10 -13.33 -5.43 -32.53
C LEU A 10 -14.74 -4.96 -32.91
N GLU A 11 -15.62 -4.71 -31.94
CA GLU A 11 -16.98 -4.21 -32.16
C GLU A 11 -17.01 -2.96 -33.07
N PRO A 12 -16.17 -1.91 -32.84
CA PRO A 12 -16.20 -0.71 -33.67
C PRO A 12 -15.87 -0.97 -35.15
N TYR A 13 -15.20 -2.09 -35.44
CA TYR A 13 -14.77 -2.48 -36.78
C TYR A 13 -15.72 -3.48 -37.44
N GLY A 14 -16.73 -3.99 -36.72
CA GLY A 14 -17.64 -5.03 -37.20
C GLY A 14 -16.92 -6.33 -37.58
N ALA A 15 -15.78 -6.62 -36.96
CA ALA A 15 -14.98 -7.78 -37.30
C ALA A 15 -15.55 -9.06 -36.69
N LEU A 16 -15.55 -10.14 -37.47
CA LEU A 16 -15.89 -11.47 -37.00
C LEU A 16 -14.61 -12.20 -36.59
N PHE A 17 -14.64 -12.96 -35.51
CA PHE A 17 -13.48 -13.74 -35.10
C PHE A 17 -13.88 -15.15 -34.63
N GLN A 18 -12.91 -16.05 -34.69
CA GLN A 18 -12.98 -17.38 -34.06
C GLN A 18 -11.73 -17.56 -33.20
N ILE A 19 -11.85 -18.26 -32.08
CA ILE A 19 -10.75 -18.47 -31.14
C ILE A 19 -10.59 -19.97 -30.91
N GLN A 20 -9.35 -20.45 -30.87
CA GLN A 20 -9.01 -21.84 -30.57
C GLN A 20 -9.52 -22.28 -29.19
N GLU A 21 -9.30 -21.44 -28.19
CA GLU A 21 -9.74 -21.66 -26.82
C GLU A 21 -9.89 -20.30 -26.13
N ASP A 22 -10.96 -20.14 -25.36
CA ASP A 22 -11.20 -18.90 -24.63
C ASP A 22 -10.47 -18.91 -23.29
N LYS A 23 -9.30 -18.25 -23.26
CA LYS A 23 -8.45 -18.19 -22.08
C LYS A 23 -8.96 -17.17 -21.07
N LEU A 24 -8.90 -17.56 -19.79
CA LEU A 24 -9.05 -16.62 -18.69
C LEU A 24 -7.86 -15.65 -18.69
N ILE A 25 -8.16 -14.36 -18.60
CA ILE A 25 -7.18 -13.31 -18.40
C ILE A 25 -7.38 -12.82 -16.97
N PRO A 26 -6.58 -13.31 -16.00
CA PRO A 26 -6.71 -12.88 -14.60
C PRO A 26 -6.12 -11.48 -14.40
N GLU A 27 -5.31 -11.03 -15.35
CA GLU A 27 -4.46 -9.86 -15.27
C GLU A 27 -5.20 -8.57 -15.64
N MET A 28 -4.78 -7.46 -15.04
CA MET A 28 -5.20 -6.14 -15.50
C MET A 28 -4.56 -5.84 -16.85
N LEU A 29 -5.41 -5.60 -17.87
CA LEU A 29 -4.96 -5.13 -19.17
C LEU A 29 -5.09 -3.62 -19.26
N SER A 30 -4.12 -3.00 -19.91
CA SER A 30 -4.13 -1.58 -20.28
C SER A 30 -3.72 -1.46 -21.74
N GLN A 31 -4.29 -0.49 -22.45
CA GLN A 31 -3.89 -0.11 -23.80
C GLN A 31 -3.23 1.26 -23.73
N GLN A 32 -1.91 1.33 -23.93
CA GLN A 32 -1.14 2.57 -23.78
C GLN A 32 -0.34 2.89 -25.03
N ALA A 33 -0.63 4.03 -25.66
CA ALA A 33 0.07 4.52 -26.86
C ALA A 33 0.22 3.46 -27.97
N GLU A 34 -0.73 2.52 -28.05
CA GLU A 34 -0.75 1.42 -29.03
C GLU A 34 -2.12 1.38 -29.73
N THR A 35 -2.14 0.90 -30.97
CA THR A 35 -3.38 0.75 -31.74
C THR A 35 -4.17 -0.47 -31.26
N ASP A 36 -5.49 -0.52 -31.51
CA ASP A 36 -6.32 -1.69 -31.14
C ASP A 36 -5.76 -2.98 -31.75
N TRP A 37 -5.21 -2.89 -32.96
CA TRP A 37 -4.56 -4.02 -33.63
C TRP A 37 -3.28 -4.47 -32.93
N ASP A 38 -2.43 -3.54 -32.50
CA ASP A 38 -1.21 -3.86 -31.76
C ASP A 38 -1.53 -4.43 -30.38
N PHE A 39 -2.54 -3.87 -29.71
CA PHE A 39 -3.07 -4.38 -28.44
C PHE A 39 -3.57 -5.81 -28.57
N ILE A 40 -4.45 -6.09 -29.53
CA ILE A 40 -4.98 -7.44 -29.77
C ILE A 40 -3.86 -8.44 -30.06
N LYS A 41 -2.90 -8.09 -30.93
CA LYS A 41 -1.73 -8.95 -31.18
C LYS A 41 -0.95 -9.24 -29.90
N ARG A 42 -0.70 -8.22 -29.07
CA ARG A 42 0.05 -8.38 -27.82
C ARG A 42 -0.66 -9.36 -26.88
N ILE A 43 -1.96 -9.22 -26.69
CA ILE A 43 -2.76 -10.10 -25.82
C ILE A 43 -2.81 -11.53 -26.39
N CYS A 44 -3.08 -11.71 -27.69
CA CYS A 44 -3.11 -13.05 -28.30
C CYS A 44 -1.73 -13.74 -28.24
N ASN A 45 -0.64 -13.00 -28.46
CA ASN A 45 0.71 -13.53 -28.41
C ASN A 45 1.12 -14.01 -27.00
N GLN A 46 0.59 -13.41 -25.93
CA GLN A 46 0.81 -13.88 -24.55
C GLN A 46 0.35 -15.33 -24.34
N PHE A 47 -0.73 -15.72 -25.03
CA PHE A 47 -1.24 -17.10 -25.02
C PHE A 47 -0.65 -17.98 -26.14
N GLY A 48 0.32 -17.46 -26.90
CA GLY A 48 0.92 -18.13 -28.05
C GLY A 48 0.02 -18.22 -29.27
N TYR A 49 -1.11 -17.53 -29.30
CA TYR A 49 -2.07 -17.59 -30.41
C TYR A 49 -1.69 -16.65 -31.54
N PRO A 50 -1.31 -17.17 -32.73
CA PRO A 50 -1.18 -16.34 -33.91
C PRO A 50 -2.55 -15.83 -34.36
N ILE A 51 -2.53 -14.70 -35.07
CA ILE A 51 -3.73 -14.11 -35.67
C ILE A 51 -3.64 -14.28 -37.18
N PHE A 52 -4.61 -14.99 -37.75
CA PHE A 52 -4.81 -15.07 -39.19
C PHE A 52 -5.91 -14.10 -39.63
N VAL A 53 -5.73 -13.51 -40.82
CA VAL A 53 -6.70 -12.61 -41.44
C VAL A 53 -7.21 -13.25 -42.73
N ASN A 54 -8.53 -13.35 -42.90
CA ASN A 54 -9.10 -13.91 -44.12
C ASN A 54 -9.19 -12.82 -45.21
N SER A 55 -8.28 -12.88 -46.19
CA SER A 55 -8.23 -11.96 -47.32
C SER A 55 -9.26 -12.25 -48.43
N LYS A 56 -10.06 -13.31 -48.30
CA LYS A 56 -10.97 -13.79 -49.37
C LYS A 56 -12.40 -13.29 -49.22
N VAL A 57 -12.72 -12.69 -48.07
CA VAL A 57 -14.05 -12.18 -47.75
C VAL A 57 -14.01 -10.64 -47.77
N PRO A 58 -15.12 -9.96 -48.11
CA PRO A 58 -15.16 -8.50 -48.19
C PRO A 58 -15.31 -7.80 -46.83
N TYR A 59 -15.25 -8.54 -45.72
CA TYR A 59 -15.37 -8.05 -44.36
C TYR A 59 -14.18 -8.55 -43.51
N ILE A 60 -13.95 -7.95 -42.34
CA ILE A 60 -12.86 -8.37 -41.46
C ILE A 60 -13.26 -9.68 -40.79
N GLN A 61 -12.51 -10.75 -41.10
CA GLN A 61 -12.65 -12.03 -40.45
C GLN A 61 -11.29 -12.51 -39.94
N LEU A 62 -11.21 -12.75 -38.65
CA LEU A 62 -10.00 -13.14 -37.93
C LEU A 62 -10.12 -14.58 -37.41
N SER A 63 -8.98 -15.25 -37.30
CA SER A 63 -8.85 -16.50 -36.58
C SER A 63 -7.69 -16.36 -35.59
N ILE A 64 -7.97 -16.67 -34.33
CA ILE A 64 -7.05 -16.55 -33.20
C ILE A 64 -6.66 -17.96 -32.77
N GLY A 65 -5.39 -18.32 -32.96
CA GLY A 65 -4.91 -19.67 -32.78
C GLY A 65 -5.03 -20.53 -34.03
N ALA A 66 -4.85 -21.84 -33.88
CA ALA A 66 -4.91 -22.82 -34.96
C ALA A 66 -6.36 -23.20 -35.33
N VAL A 67 -7.17 -22.22 -35.70
CA VAL A 67 -8.55 -22.42 -36.20
C VAL A 67 -8.61 -22.13 -37.69
N PRO A 68 -9.00 -23.09 -38.55
CA PRO A 68 -8.92 -22.90 -39.98
C PRO A 68 -10.12 -22.12 -40.52
N PHE A 69 -9.89 -21.20 -41.46
CA PHE A 69 -10.97 -20.58 -42.24
C PHE A 69 -11.60 -21.57 -43.23
N SER A 70 -10.82 -22.56 -43.67
CA SER A 70 -11.21 -23.57 -44.65
C SER A 70 -10.25 -24.76 -44.58
N SER A 71 -10.74 -25.93 -44.98
CA SER A 71 -10.01 -27.20 -44.93
C SER A 71 -10.09 -27.91 -46.29
N THR A 72 -8.96 -28.41 -46.80
CA THR A 72 -8.92 -29.31 -47.97
C THR A 72 -7.84 -30.40 -47.81
N GLU A 73 -7.85 -31.42 -48.66
CA GLU A 73 -6.77 -32.41 -48.75
C GLU A 73 -5.58 -31.84 -49.53
N LEU A 74 -4.36 -32.14 -49.08
CA LEU A 74 -3.15 -31.75 -49.82
C LEU A 74 -3.06 -32.55 -51.14
N PRO A 75 -2.93 -31.91 -52.31
CA PRO A 75 -2.90 -32.64 -53.58
C PRO A 75 -1.71 -33.60 -53.66
N SER A 76 -1.95 -34.82 -54.16
CA SER A 76 -0.94 -35.90 -54.19
C SER A 76 0.28 -35.63 -55.09
N CYS A 77 0.18 -34.70 -56.04
CA CYS A 77 1.23 -34.32 -56.98
C CYS A 77 2.02 -33.07 -56.55
N THR A 78 1.91 -32.65 -55.28
CA THR A 78 2.62 -31.47 -54.79
C THR A 78 4.02 -31.84 -54.31
N ASP A 79 5.02 -31.45 -55.11
CA ASP A 79 6.41 -31.62 -54.72
C ASP A 79 6.74 -30.70 -53.54
N THR A 80 7.19 -31.29 -52.44
CA THR A 80 7.75 -30.53 -51.32
C THR A 80 8.97 -29.80 -51.84
N SER A 81 8.88 -28.48 -51.92
CA SER A 81 9.91 -27.65 -52.51
C SER A 81 11.11 -27.50 -51.57
N TRP A 82 10.86 -27.42 -50.25
CA TRP A 82 11.89 -27.46 -49.22
C TRP A 82 11.30 -27.84 -47.86
N ILE A 83 12.17 -28.24 -46.93
CA ILE A 83 11.82 -28.51 -45.53
C ILE A 83 12.79 -27.70 -44.68
N GLU A 84 12.26 -26.98 -43.70
CA GLU A 84 13.05 -26.22 -42.74
C GLU A 84 12.54 -26.45 -41.31
N LYS A 85 13.33 -26.01 -40.34
CA LYS A 85 12.98 -26.11 -38.93
C LYS A 85 13.38 -24.83 -38.23
N ASP A 86 12.40 -24.11 -37.69
CA ASP A 86 12.66 -22.84 -37.01
C ASP A 86 13.11 -23.08 -35.56
N ILE A 87 14.41 -23.35 -35.40
CA ILE A 87 15.04 -23.61 -34.09
C ILE A 87 14.99 -22.37 -33.20
N THR A 88 15.06 -21.17 -33.77
CA THR A 88 15.02 -19.92 -33.02
C THR A 88 13.65 -19.71 -32.38
N GLN A 89 12.59 -19.90 -33.16
CA GLN A 89 11.22 -19.83 -32.66
C GLN A 89 10.94 -20.95 -31.64
N TYR A 90 11.47 -22.16 -31.86
CA TYR A 90 11.36 -23.26 -30.90
C TYR A 90 11.86 -22.86 -29.50
N TRP A 91 13.07 -22.32 -29.39
CA TRP A 91 13.63 -21.92 -28.10
C TRP A 91 12.83 -20.80 -27.44
N LYS A 92 12.30 -19.86 -28.21
CA LYS A 92 11.46 -18.77 -27.66
C LYS A 92 10.16 -19.32 -27.07
N VAL A 93 9.43 -20.13 -27.84
CA VAL A 93 8.18 -20.73 -27.39
C VAL A 93 8.41 -21.61 -26.17
N LYS A 94 9.45 -22.43 -26.19
CA LYS A 94 9.79 -23.32 -25.07
C LYS A 94 10.10 -22.57 -23.78
N ASN A 95 10.76 -21.42 -23.87
CA ASN A 95 11.16 -20.67 -22.68
C ASN A 95 10.08 -19.71 -22.16
N GLN A 96 9.09 -19.32 -22.99
CA GLN A 96 8.15 -18.25 -22.65
C GLN A 96 6.68 -18.67 -22.64
N ILE A 97 6.28 -19.69 -23.41
CA ILE A 97 4.87 -19.98 -23.68
C ILE A 97 4.53 -21.44 -23.33
N ALA A 98 5.28 -22.40 -23.87
CA ALA A 98 4.99 -23.83 -23.78
C ALA A 98 6.27 -24.63 -23.45
N PRO A 99 6.65 -24.78 -22.17
CA PRO A 99 7.85 -25.52 -21.74
C PRO A 99 7.95 -26.96 -22.26
N GLU A 100 6.80 -27.59 -22.48
CA GLU A 100 6.63 -28.93 -23.03
C GLU A 100 6.79 -29.03 -24.56
N ALA A 101 6.90 -27.88 -25.25
CA ALA A 101 7.02 -27.85 -26.70
C ALA A 101 8.18 -28.72 -27.20
N SER A 102 7.90 -29.42 -28.29
CA SER A 102 8.82 -30.36 -28.91
C SER A 102 9.36 -29.83 -30.21
N ALA A 103 10.64 -30.06 -30.46
CA ALA A 103 11.29 -29.45 -31.61
C ALA A 103 10.65 -29.84 -32.96
N TYR A 104 10.00 -31.01 -33.07
CA TYR A 104 9.33 -31.44 -34.31
C TYR A 104 8.14 -30.55 -34.70
N GLU A 105 7.50 -29.86 -33.75
CA GLU A 105 6.37 -28.96 -33.98
C GLU A 105 6.78 -27.78 -34.87
N PHE A 106 8.06 -27.40 -34.82
CA PHE A 106 8.65 -26.29 -35.57
C PHE A 106 9.17 -26.72 -36.95
N LEU A 107 8.83 -27.93 -37.40
CA LEU A 107 9.10 -28.37 -38.76
C LEU A 107 8.13 -27.66 -39.73
N GLN A 108 8.69 -27.01 -40.73
CA GLN A 108 7.94 -26.29 -41.76
C GLN A 108 8.24 -26.89 -43.13
N LYS A 109 7.22 -26.91 -44.00
CA LYS A 109 7.33 -27.50 -45.34
C LYS A 109 6.83 -26.52 -46.39
N GLY A 110 7.68 -26.21 -47.36
CA GLY A 110 7.35 -25.33 -48.47
C GLY A 110 6.74 -26.09 -49.65
N PHE A 111 5.68 -25.55 -50.23
CA PHE A 111 5.04 -26.09 -51.43
C PHE A 111 4.76 -25.00 -52.45
N THR A 112 4.73 -25.37 -53.72
CA THR A 112 4.26 -24.52 -54.81
C THR A 112 2.96 -25.11 -55.36
N LEU A 113 1.88 -24.33 -55.31
CA LEU A 113 0.54 -24.74 -55.73
C LEU A 113 0.04 -23.86 -56.88
N ASP A 114 -0.82 -24.42 -57.72
CA ASP A 114 -1.68 -23.69 -58.65
C ASP A 114 -2.92 -23.10 -57.94
N ASN A 115 -3.29 -23.65 -56.77
CA ASN A 115 -4.36 -23.13 -55.92
C ASN A 115 -3.96 -21.79 -55.27
N LEU A 116 -4.38 -20.69 -55.92
CA LEU A 116 -4.19 -19.33 -55.43
C LEU A 116 -5.04 -19.00 -54.19
N THR A 117 -6.06 -19.80 -53.90
CA THR A 117 -6.93 -19.57 -52.74
C THR A 117 -6.37 -20.20 -51.46
N ALA A 118 -5.32 -21.01 -51.50
CA ALA A 118 -4.69 -21.54 -50.28
C ALA A 118 -3.83 -20.47 -49.57
N GLY A 119 -4.48 -19.53 -48.87
CA GLY A 119 -3.82 -18.46 -48.11
C GLY A 119 -3.61 -18.79 -46.63
N ALA A 120 -2.91 -17.91 -45.91
CA ALA A 120 -2.69 -18.04 -44.46
C ALA A 120 -3.99 -18.31 -43.68
N GLY A 121 -3.94 -19.24 -42.72
CA GLY A 121 -5.12 -19.73 -41.97
C GLY A 121 -5.97 -20.78 -42.71
N HIS A 122 -5.60 -21.17 -43.94
CA HIS A 122 -6.12 -22.38 -44.57
C HIS A 122 -5.43 -23.62 -43.98
N MET A 123 -6.17 -24.71 -43.81
CA MET A 123 -5.62 -25.99 -43.34
C MET A 123 -5.68 -27.03 -44.45
N PHE A 124 -4.58 -27.75 -44.62
CA PHE A 124 -4.53 -28.97 -45.39
C PHE A 124 -4.50 -30.19 -44.47
N LEU A 125 -5.29 -31.21 -44.82
CA LEU A 125 -5.09 -32.55 -44.31
C LEU A 125 -4.05 -33.25 -45.19
N ALA A 126 -2.96 -33.73 -44.59
CA ALA A 126 -1.91 -34.44 -45.29
C ALA A 126 -1.51 -35.69 -44.51
N ASN A 127 -1.76 -36.87 -45.09
CA ASN A 127 -1.51 -38.16 -44.45
C ASN A 127 -2.13 -38.26 -43.04
N GLY A 128 -3.36 -37.75 -42.87
CA GLY A 128 -4.08 -37.73 -41.60
C GLY A 128 -3.56 -36.71 -40.57
N ARG A 129 -2.66 -35.80 -40.96
CA ARG A 129 -2.18 -34.72 -40.09
C ARG A 129 -2.66 -33.36 -40.59
N GLU A 130 -3.14 -32.55 -39.65
CA GLU A 130 -3.57 -31.18 -39.89
C GLU A 130 -2.35 -30.25 -40.00
N MET A 131 -2.21 -29.57 -41.14
CA MET A 131 -1.14 -28.60 -41.37
C MET A 131 -1.73 -27.28 -41.84
N PHE A 132 -1.31 -26.18 -41.24
CA PHE A 132 -1.78 -24.84 -41.54
C PHE A 132 -0.83 -24.12 -42.48
N VAL A 133 -1.41 -23.36 -43.42
CA VAL A 133 -0.68 -22.35 -44.16
C VAL A 133 -0.38 -21.19 -43.21
N THR A 134 0.89 -21.01 -42.86
CA THR A 134 1.36 -19.93 -41.97
C THR A 134 1.91 -18.74 -42.74
N LYS A 135 2.36 -18.98 -43.98
CA LYS A 135 2.79 -17.97 -44.93
C LYS A 135 2.37 -18.36 -46.34
N ASN A 136 1.98 -17.39 -47.15
CA ASN A 136 1.76 -17.57 -48.57
C ASN A 136 2.21 -16.35 -49.35
N ASP A 137 2.80 -16.57 -50.53
CA ASP A 137 3.23 -15.53 -51.46
C ASP A 137 2.80 -15.95 -52.88
N ILE A 138 2.03 -15.10 -53.56
CA ILE A 138 1.59 -15.34 -54.94
C ILE A 138 2.58 -14.68 -55.90
N TYR A 139 3.07 -15.46 -56.86
CA TYR A 139 4.04 -15.01 -57.85
C TYR A 139 3.45 -15.12 -59.26
N ALA A 140 3.86 -14.19 -60.12
CA ALA A 140 3.64 -14.26 -61.56
C ALA A 140 4.98 -14.51 -62.25
N SER A 141 5.09 -15.61 -63.02
CA SER A 141 6.28 -15.90 -63.81
C SER A 141 5.91 -16.66 -65.08
N GLY A 142 6.48 -16.25 -66.22
CA GLY A 142 6.25 -16.93 -67.50
C GLY A 142 4.78 -16.97 -67.95
N GLY A 143 3.95 -16.01 -67.52
CA GLY A 143 2.51 -15.99 -67.82
C GLY A 143 1.65 -16.89 -66.92
N LEU A 144 2.25 -17.57 -65.94
CA LEU A 144 1.54 -18.38 -64.95
C LEU A 144 1.54 -17.69 -63.59
N LEU A 145 0.45 -17.87 -62.85
CA LEU A 145 0.36 -17.53 -61.44
C LEU A 145 0.52 -18.81 -60.62
N TYR A 146 1.33 -18.75 -59.57
CA TYR A 146 1.45 -19.82 -58.60
C TYR A 146 1.57 -19.26 -57.20
N ASN A 147 1.15 -20.06 -56.22
CA ASN A 147 1.15 -19.73 -54.82
C ASN A 147 2.22 -20.56 -54.11
N ARG A 148 3.22 -19.90 -53.52
CA ARG A 148 4.16 -20.57 -52.63
C ARG A 148 3.65 -20.47 -51.22
N ILE A 149 3.47 -21.61 -50.58
CA ILE A 149 2.95 -21.70 -49.22
C ILE A 149 3.98 -22.34 -48.28
N LEU A 150 3.91 -21.96 -47.02
CA LEU A 150 4.62 -22.60 -45.93
C LEU A 150 3.61 -23.30 -45.03
N LEU A 151 3.75 -24.63 -44.92
CA LEU A 151 2.90 -25.47 -44.07
C LEU A 151 3.59 -25.75 -42.75
N THR A 152 2.83 -25.64 -41.65
CA THR A 152 3.26 -25.94 -40.29
C THR A 152 2.25 -26.91 -39.66
N TYR A 153 2.71 -27.89 -38.89
CA TYR A 153 1.79 -28.77 -38.15
C TYR A 153 0.94 -27.96 -37.18
N LYS A 154 -0.33 -28.34 -36.98
CA LYS A 154 -1.26 -27.66 -36.07
C LYS A 154 -0.65 -27.36 -34.69
N ASP A 155 0.02 -28.34 -34.11
CA ASP A 155 0.64 -28.23 -32.78
C ASP A 155 1.84 -27.25 -32.75
N GLY A 156 2.37 -26.87 -33.91
CA GLY A 156 3.45 -25.90 -34.07
C GLY A 156 3.01 -24.51 -34.51
N VAL A 157 1.69 -24.26 -34.60
CA VAL A 157 1.14 -22.95 -35.01
C VAL A 157 1.20 -21.99 -33.82
N TYR A 158 2.36 -21.36 -33.63
CA TYR A 158 2.61 -20.35 -32.61
C TYR A 158 2.75 -18.95 -33.19
N ALA A 159 2.36 -17.94 -32.41
CA ALA A 159 2.64 -16.54 -32.71
C ALA A 159 4.15 -16.30 -32.89
N GLN A 160 4.53 -15.61 -33.97
CA GLN A 160 5.91 -15.24 -34.23
C GLN A 160 6.40 -14.25 -33.17
N LEU A 161 7.37 -14.67 -32.36
CA LEU A 161 7.91 -13.83 -31.29
C LEU A 161 9.06 -12.98 -31.84
N SER A 162 8.95 -11.66 -31.73
CA SER A 162 9.95 -10.69 -32.23
C SER A 162 11.34 -10.94 -31.64
N LYS A 163 12.40 -10.40 -32.27
CA LYS A 163 13.77 -10.44 -31.75
C LYS A 163 13.92 -9.49 -30.55
N THR A 164 13.55 -9.94 -29.36
CA THR A 164 14.01 -9.38 -28.08
C THR A 164 14.98 -10.37 -27.44
N SER A 165 16.15 -10.52 -28.03
CA SER A 165 17.25 -11.24 -27.41
C SER A 165 18.56 -10.53 -27.74
N ASN A 166 19.34 -10.25 -26.70
CA ASN A 166 20.71 -9.69 -26.74
C ASN A 166 21.72 -10.67 -27.37
N PHE A 167 21.32 -11.45 -28.39
CA PHE A 167 22.20 -12.34 -29.12
C PHE A 167 22.49 -11.74 -30.49
N THR A 168 23.70 -11.17 -30.62
CA THR A 168 24.28 -10.78 -31.90
C THR A 168 24.60 -12.04 -32.70
N GLU A 169 23.84 -12.31 -33.77
CA GLU A 169 24.25 -13.32 -34.76
C GLU A 169 25.46 -12.81 -35.57
N PRO A 170 26.42 -13.69 -35.94
CA PRO A 170 27.52 -13.33 -36.81
C PRO A 170 26.98 -13.02 -38.21
N GLN A 171 27.26 -11.82 -38.73
CA GLN A 171 26.86 -11.43 -40.07
C GLN A 171 27.57 -12.30 -41.12
N SER A 172 26.80 -13.06 -41.91
CA SER A 172 27.27 -13.60 -43.17
C SER A 172 27.12 -12.53 -44.25
N HIS A 173 28.26 -12.08 -44.78
CA HIS A 173 28.33 -11.15 -45.90
C HIS A 173 27.87 -11.83 -47.20
N ILE A 174 26.69 -11.49 -47.70
CA ILE A 174 26.43 -11.33 -49.14
C ILE A 174 25.42 -10.19 -49.29
N GLN A 175 25.90 -9.02 -49.73
CA GLN A 175 25.07 -7.90 -50.15
C GLN A 175 24.67 -8.12 -51.61
N THR A 176 23.36 -8.15 -51.88
CA THR A 176 22.84 -7.77 -53.19
C THR A 176 21.61 -6.91 -52.98
N GLU A 177 21.69 -5.70 -53.50
CA GLU A 177 20.75 -4.60 -53.29
C GLU A 177 19.38 -4.86 -53.93
N ALA A 178 18.33 -4.77 -53.13
CA ALA A 178 17.03 -4.26 -53.52
C ALA A 178 16.39 -3.67 -52.26
N VAL A 179 16.36 -2.35 -52.16
CA VAL A 179 15.77 -1.62 -51.04
C VAL A 179 14.24 -1.73 -51.16
N SER A 180 13.65 -2.72 -50.50
CA SER A 180 12.22 -2.70 -50.18
C SER A 180 11.97 -1.61 -49.15
N PRO A 181 10.88 -0.83 -49.26
CA PRO A 181 10.55 0.18 -48.26
C PRO A 181 10.36 -0.52 -46.90
N ALA A 182 11.09 -0.05 -45.90
CA ALA A 182 11.06 -0.59 -44.55
C ALA A 182 9.64 -0.44 -43.99
N PHE A 183 8.88 -1.53 -43.98
CA PHE A 183 7.77 -1.68 -43.04
C PHE A 183 8.40 -1.63 -41.65
N LYS A 184 8.16 -0.53 -40.92
CA LYS A 184 8.45 -0.46 -39.49
C LYS A 184 7.70 -1.62 -38.85
N GLN A 185 8.43 -2.66 -38.47
CA GLN A 185 7.90 -3.74 -37.65
C GLN A 185 7.34 -3.11 -36.38
N PRO A 186 6.13 -3.51 -35.93
CA PRO A 186 5.56 -3.01 -34.70
C PRO A 186 6.53 -3.30 -33.57
N ILE A 187 6.90 -2.25 -32.84
CA ILE A 187 7.75 -2.35 -31.66
C ILE A 187 6.89 -3.03 -30.59
N ASN A 188 6.97 -4.36 -30.50
CA ASN A 188 6.53 -5.09 -29.31
C ASN A 188 7.55 -4.82 -28.19
N GLN A 189 7.69 -3.55 -27.78
CA GLN A 189 8.32 -3.28 -26.49
C GLN A 189 7.33 -3.82 -25.44
N PRO A 190 7.76 -4.69 -24.52
CA PRO A 190 7.00 -4.83 -23.29
C PRO A 190 6.92 -3.42 -22.73
N THR A 191 5.71 -2.86 -22.70
CA THR A 191 5.43 -1.67 -21.92
C THR A 191 5.97 -2.01 -20.55
N GLY A 192 7.02 -1.28 -20.16
CA GLY A 192 7.60 -1.46 -18.85
C GLY A 192 6.52 -1.26 -17.78
N PRO A 193 6.84 -1.59 -16.53
CA PRO A 193 5.93 -1.28 -15.46
C PRO A 193 5.45 0.17 -15.55
N SER A 194 4.14 0.34 -15.49
CA SER A 194 3.49 1.61 -15.77
C SER A 194 2.74 2.06 -14.54
N ALA A 195 2.92 3.33 -14.18
CA ALA A 195 2.14 3.96 -13.13
C ALA A 195 0.84 4.52 -13.73
N LEU A 196 -0.28 4.19 -13.09
CA LEU A 196 -1.59 4.75 -13.42
C LEU A 196 -2.11 5.56 -12.24
N PHE A 197 -2.74 6.68 -12.54
CA PHE A 197 -3.45 7.49 -11.57
C PHE A 197 -4.93 7.15 -11.59
N GLY A 198 -5.56 7.26 -10.43
CA GLY A 198 -7.00 7.05 -10.31
C GLY A 198 -7.56 7.62 -9.02
N LYS A 199 -8.88 7.58 -8.89
CA LYS A 199 -9.62 8.04 -7.72
C LYS A 199 -10.09 6.87 -6.87
N VAL A 200 -9.98 7.02 -5.56
CA VAL A 200 -10.51 6.06 -4.59
C VAL A 200 -12.03 6.19 -4.53
N LEU A 201 -12.74 5.09 -4.79
CA LEU A 201 -14.18 4.98 -4.67
C LEU A 201 -14.60 4.37 -3.33
N ALA A 202 -13.81 3.43 -2.80
CA ALA A 202 -14.08 2.74 -1.55
C ALA A 202 -12.77 2.22 -0.92
N VAL A 203 -12.82 1.97 0.38
CA VAL A 203 -11.72 1.39 1.17
C VAL A 203 -12.27 0.21 1.96
N SER A 204 -11.55 -0.91 1.96
CA SER A 204 -11.92 -2.12 2.70
C SER A 204 -10.66 -2.79 3.25
N GLY A 205 -10.45 -2.69 4.56
CA GLY A 205 -9.24 -3.20 5.20
C GLY A 205 -8.00 -2.55 4.59
N THR A 206 -7.12 -3.36 3.99
CA THR A 206 -5.87 -2.91 3.34
C THR A 206 -6.01 -2.67 1.84
N ASP A 207 -7.23 -2.74 1.30
CA ASP A 207 -7.48 -2.61 -0.13
C ASP A 207 -8.23 -1.31 -0.44
N VAL A 208 -7.94 -0.74 -1.61
CA VAL A 208 -8.64 0.43 -2.16
C VAL A 208 -9.33 0.05 -3.46
N GLN A 209 -10.57 0.50 -3.64
CA GLN A 209 -11.25 0.42 -4.92
C GLN A 209 -10.92 1.67 -5.73
N VAL A 210 -10.27 1.52 -6.87
CA VAL A 210 -9.75 2.62 -7.69
C VAL A 210 -10.48 2.66 -9.02
N LEU A 211 -10.92 3.85 -9.43
CA LEU A 211 -11.31 4.18 -10.81
C LEU A 211 -10.12 4.85 -11.49
N PHE A 212 -9.57 4.26 -12.54
CA PHE A 212 -8.41 4.82 -13.22
C PHE A 212 -8.77 5.94 -14.20
N ASP A 213 -7.88 6.93 -14.30
CA ASP A 213 -8.09 8.11 -15.14
C ASP A 213 -8.05 7.79 -16.64
N VAL A 214 -7.53 6.63 -17.03
CA VAL A 214 -7.45 6.20 -18.43
C VAL A 214 -8.78 5.67 -18.98
N ASP A 215 -9.79 5.45 -18.12
CA ASP A 215 -11.08 4.86 -18.48
C ASP A 215 -12.11 5.91 -18.96
N VAL A 216 -11.67 7.02 -19.57
CA VAL A 216 -12.54 8.14 -19.98
C VAL A 216 -13.43 7.73 -21.17
N GLY A 217 -14.54 7.04 -20.89
CA GLY A 217 -15.57 6.76 -21.90
C GLY A 217 -16.50 5.57 -21.64
N GLY A 218 -16.25 4.72 -20.64
CA GLY A 218 -17.06 3.51 -20.39
C GLY A 218 -17.64 3.45 -18.98
N SER A 219 -18.92 3.11 -18.87
CA SER A 219 -19.64 2.88 -17.61
C SER A 219 -18.91 1.88 -16.70
N GLY A 220 -18.09 2.37 -15.76
CA GLY A 220 -17.43 1.53 -14.74
C GLY A 220 -16.36 0.55 -15.26
N ALA A 221 -15.95 0.67 -16.53
CA ALA A 221 -14.80 -0.07 -17.02
C ALA A 221 -13.54 0.40 -16.26
N GLY A 222 -12.74 -0.54 -15.78
CA GLY A 222 -11.48 -0.28 -15.09
C GLY A 222 -11.54 0.05 -13.59
N VAL A 223 -12.73 -0.02 -12.96
CA VAL A 223 -12.81 -0.04 -11.48
C VAL A 223 -12.26 -1.36 -10.95
N ARG A 224 -11.31 -1.28 -10.01
CA ARG A 224 -10.62 -2.47 -9.44
C ARG A 224 -10.37 -2.29 -7.95
N TRP A 225 -10.49 -3.39 -7.19
CA TRP A 225 -9.88 -3.48 -5.87
C TRP A 225 -8.39 -3.76 -6.03
N ILE A 226 -7.58 -2.98 -5.34
CA ILE A 226 -6.11 -3.03 -5.43
C ILE A 226 -5.56 -2.98 -4.00
N PRO A 227 -4.60 -3.86 -3.65
CA PRO A 227 -3.94 -3.79 -2.36
C PRO A 227 -3.18 -2.47 -2.21
N TYR A 228 -3.33 -1.84 -1.05
CA TYR A 228 -2.61 -0.61 -0.70
C TYR A 228 -1.34 -0.94 0.07
N CYS A 229 -0.20 -0.51 -0.46
CA CYS A 229 1.09 -0.64 0.20
C CYS A 229 1.42 0.68 0.90
N ASN A 230 1.31 0.68 2.23
CA ASN A 230 1.85 1.78 3.01
C ASN A 230 3.38 1.65 3.07
N PHE A 231 4.10 2.72 2.74
CA PHE A 231 5.56 2.82 2.89
C PHE A 231 6.03 2.57 4.33
N PHE A 232 5.20 2.88 5.33
CA PHE A 232 5.50 2.67 6.75
C PHE A 232 5.13 1.26 7.26
N ASN A 233 4.85 0.30 6.36
CA ASN A 233 4.47 -1.08 6.70
C ASN A 233 3.36 -1.12 7.79
N ASN A 234 3.51 -2.02 8.76
CA ASN A 234 2.51 -2.31 9.79
C ASN A 234 2.50 -1.28 10.94
N ASP A 235 3.37 -0.27 10.92
CA ASP A 235 3.48 0.70 12.01
C ASP A 235 2.37 1.77 11.95
N PHE A 236 1.85 2.04 10.75
CA PHE A 236 0.78 3.01 10.53
C PHE A 236 -0.34 2.41 9.67
N TYR A 237 -1.55 2.37 10.22
CA TYR A 237 -2.74 2.16 9.42
C TYR A 237 -3.24 3.51 8.90
N CYS A 238 -2.88 3.84 7.66
CA CYS A 238 -3.25 5.09 7.00
C CYS A 238 -3.69 4.78 5.57
N MET A 239 -4.98 4.53 5.41
CA MET A 239 -5.61 4.35 4.11
C MET A 239 -5.96 5.74 3.52
N PRO A 240 -5.87 5.91 2.19
CA PRO A 240 -6.40 7.10 1.53
C PRO A 240 -7.90 7.27 1.76
N ASP A 241 -8.40 8.50 1.76
CA ASP A 241 -9.83 8.78 1.90
C ASP A 241 -10.55 8.57 0.56
N VAL A 242 -11.87 8.32 0.62
CA VAL A 242 -12.70 8.27 -0.60
C VAL A 242 -12.64 9.62 -1.31
N GLY A 243 -12.35 9.58 -2.62
CA GLY A 243 -12.14 10.75 -3.46
C GLY A 243 -10.68 11.18 -3.60
N ASP A 244 -9.76 10.62 -2.80
CA ASP A 244 -8.33 10.88 -2.96
C ASP A 244 -7.82 10.36 -4.30
N THR A 245 -6.82 11.05 -4.82
CA THR A 245 -6.06 10.58 -5.98
C THR A 245 -4.94 9.67 -5.52
N VAL A 246 -4.90 8.47 -6.08
CA VAL A 246 -3.87 7.46 -5.82
C VAL A 246 -3.06 7.17 -7.08
N PHE A 247 -1.88 6.60 -6.88
CA PHE A 247 -1.05 6.08 -7.97
C PHE A 247 -0.80 4.58 -7.74
N CYS A 248 -1.18 3.80 -8.74
CA CYS A 248 -1.00 2.35 -8.73
C CYS A 248 0.06 1.96 -9.75
N TYR A 249 0.87 1.00 -9.35
CA TYR A 249 1.83 0.33 -10.20
C TYR A 249 1.22 -1.01 -10.60
N TYR A 250 1.36 -1.39 -11.86
CA TYR A 250 0.97 -2.72 -12.33
C TYR A 250 2.07 -3.32 -13.20
N GLU A 251 2.17 -4.63 -13.14
CA GLU A 251 3.10 -5.43 -13.93
C GLU A 251 2.39 -6.13 -15.08
N ASN A 252 3.19 -6.57 -16.06
CA ASN A 252 2.70 -7.29 -17.23
C ASN A 252 2.11 -8.66 -16.89
N GLU A 253 2.40 -9.21 -15.71
CA GLU A 253 1.77 -10.41 -15.15
C GLU A 253 0.46 -10.11 -14.40
N GLY A 254 -0.06 -8.89 -14.48
CA GLY A 254 -1.35 -8.49 -13.95
C GLY A 254 -1.42 -8.15 -12.48
N SER A 255 -0.36 -8.37 -11.73
CA SER A 255 -0.17 -7.87 -10.37
C SER A 255 -0.28 -6.34 -10.37
N ALA A 256 -1.14 -5.79 -9.50
CA ALA A 256 -1.28 -4.36 -9.30
C ALA A 256 -1.20 -4.01 -7.81
N ILE A 257 -0.54 -2.91 -7.48
CA ILE A 257 -0.38 -2.42 -6.12
C ILE A 257 -0.52 -0.90 -6.08
N CYS A 258 -1.30 -0.40 -5.14
CA CYS A 258 -1.41 1.03 -4.88
C CYS A 258 -0.26 1.43 -3.97
N LEU A 259 0.60 2.34 -4.44
CA LEU A 259 1.84 2.70 -3.74
C LEU A 259 1.68 3.96 -2.87
N GLY A 260 0.55 4.64 -2.97
CA GLY A 260 0.26 5.82 -2.15
C GLY A 260 -0.82 6.71 -2.73
N SER A 261 -1.17 7.74 -1.96
CA SER A 261 -2.02 8.85 -2.39
C SER A 261 -1.21 10.12 -2.62
N LYS A 262 -1.78 11.04 -3.40
CA LYS A 262 -1.20 12.35 -3.68
C LYS A 262 -2.28 13.43 -3.60
N HIS A 263 -2.01 14.49 -2.85
CA HIS A 263 -2.81 15.70 -2.94
C HIS A 263 -2.61 16.37 -4.31
N ILE A 264 -3.68 16.38 -5.10
CA ILE A 264 -3.72 17.10 -6.39
C ILE A 264 -4.08 18.57 -6.20
N ASN A 265 -4.83 18.89 -5.14
CA ASN A 265 -5.16 20.26 -4.78
C ASN A 265 -4.20 20.75 -3.69
N ASN A 266 -3.29 21.65 -4.06
CA ASN A 266 -2.27 22.21 -3.19
C ASN A 266 -2.54 23.68 -2.80
N THR A 267 -3.77 24.17 -2.97
CA THR A 267 -4.11 25.57 -2.67
C THR A 267 -4.40 25.82 -1.19
N ARG A 268 -4.43 24.78 -0.36
CA ARG A 268 -4.69 24.91 1.08
C ARG A 268 -3.46 25.47 1.80
N ASP A 269 -3.70 26.29 2.82
CA ASP A 269 -2.65 26.91 3.65
C ASP A 269 -1.68 25.91 4.28
N ASP A 270 -2.12 24.69 4.57
CA ASP A 270 -1.28 23.55 4.96
C ASP A 270 -0.04 23.38 4.07
N PHE A 271 -0.19 23.58 2.77
CA PHE A 271 0.86 23.35 1.78
C PHE A 271 1.72 24.59 1.53
N SER A 272 1.37 25.73 2.12
CA SER A 272 2.14 26.98 1.99
C SER A 272 3.46 26.94 2.76
N TYR A 273 3.57 26.06 3.75
CA TYR A 273 4.74 25.94 4.63
C TYR A 273 5.32 24.51 4.59
N PRO A 274 6.00 24.11 3.50
CA PRO A 274 6.42 22.72 3.29
C PRO A 274 7.44 22.20 4.31
N TRP A 275 8.12 23.08 5.06
CA TRP A 275 9.00 22.69 6.17
C TRP A 275 8.23 22.30 7.43
N GLU A 276 6.99 22.79 7.59
CA GLU A 276 6.12 22.39 8.70
C GLU A 276 5.47 21.05 8.35
N LYS A 277 5.64 20.06 9.23
CA LYS A 277 5.11 18.71 9.01
C LYS A 277 3.80 18.57 9.74
N MET A 278 2.84 17.90 9.12
CA MET A 278 1.54 17.69 9.76
C MET A 278 0.96 16.33 9.42
N MET A 279 0.19 15.81 10.37
CA MET A 279 -0.62 14.61 10.22
C MET A 279 -2.06 14.99 10.53
N THR A 280 -2.99 14.62 9.66
CA THR A 280 -4.40 14.96 9.82
C THR A 280 -5.30 13.78 9.49
N ALA A 281 -6.31 13.58 10.31
CA ALA A 281 -7.35 12.57 10.09
C ALA A 281 -8.59 12.97 10.89
N ASN A 282 -9.79 12.72 10.37
CA ASN A 282 -11.05 12.86 11.12
C ASN A 282 -11.22 14.18 11.89
N ASN A 283 -10.91 15.33 11.26
CA ASN A 283 -10.93 16.65 11.89
C ASN A 283 -9.97 16.79 13.11
N ARG A 284 -8.85 16.07 13.09
CA ARG A 284 -7.75 16.15 14.06
C ARG A 284 -6.47 16.51 13.33
N MET A 285 -5.55 17.17 14.03
CA MET A 285 -4.25 17.57 13.50
C MET A 285 -3.15 17.43 14.55
N ILE A 286 -1.99 16.94 14.13
CA ILE A 286 -0.72 17.15 14.81
C ILE A 286 0.17 17.93 13.84
N ARG A 287 0.71 19.08 14.26
CA ARG A 287 1.55 19.95 13.42
C ARG A 287 2.86 20.28 14.11
N PHE A 288 3.96 20.10 13.39
CA PHE A 288 5.31 20.42 13.80
C PHE A 288 5.73 21.70 13.08
N LYS A 289 5.72 22.82 13.82
CA LYS A 289 6.23 24.12 13.37
C LYS A 289 7.69 24.27 13.77
N ASN A 290 8.35 25.33 13.31
CA ASN A 290 9.77 25.58 13.61
C ASN A 290 10.05 25.79 15.11
N ARG A 291 9.09 26.31 15.87
CA ARG A 291 9.24 26.67 17.29
C ARG A 291 8.10 26.15 18.18
N SER A 292 7.21 25.35 17.61
CA SER A 292 6.10 24.77 18.36
C SER A 292 5.62 23.43 17.80
N VAL A 293 5.01 22.62 18.66
CA VAL A 293 4.25 21.42 18.29
C VAL A 293 2.82 21.61 18.77
N GLU A 294 1.87 21.39 17.87
CA GLU A 294 0.45 21.63 18.12
C GLU A 294 -0.33 20.32 17.96
N PHE A 295 -1.03 19.92 19.02
CA PHE A 295 -2.00 18.83 19.03
C PHE A 295 -3.39 19.44 19.05
N ASN A 296 -4.13 19.34 17.94
CA ASN A 296 -5.44 19.95 17.81
C ASN A 296 -6.50 18.85 17.58
N ALA A 297 -7.44 18.76 18.52
CA ALA A 297 -8.54 17.81 18.48
C ALA A 297 -9.81 18.38 17.82
N ASN A 298 -9.80 19.64 17.38
CA ASN A 298 -10.86 20.24 16.57
C ASN A 298 -10.25 21.12 15.47
N ARG A 299 -9.77 20.48 14.40
CA ARG A 299 -9.05 21.20 13.34
C ARG A 299 -9.87 22.33 12.70
N LYS A 300 -11.19 22.24 12.64
CA LYS A 300 -12.04 23.34 12.18
C LYS A 300 -11.83 24.63 12.96
N GLU A 301 -11.53 24.57 14.26
CA GLU A 301 -11.15 25.76 15.05
C GLU A 301 -9.83 26.35 14.55
N TYR A 302 -8.85 25.50 14.25
CA TYR A 302 -7.59 25.94 13.64
C TYR A 302 -7.81 26.62 12.27
N ASP A 303 -8.71 26.09 11.46
CA ASP A 303 -9.07 26.63 10.15
C ASP A 303 -9.99 27.89 10.25
N GLY A 304 -10.39 28.31 11.47
CA GLY A 304 -11.26 29.45 11.72
C GLY A 304 -12.73 29.22 11.37
N GLU A 305 -13.14 27.97 11.19
CA GLU A 305 -14.51 27.54 10.91
C GLU A 305 -15.33 27.24 12.16
N ASP A 306 -14.67 27.21 13.32
CA ASP A 306 -15.24 26.88 14.63
C ASP A 306 -14.53 27.72 15.71
N ASP A 307 -15.17 27.93 16.86
CA ASP A 307 -14.65 28.72 17.98
C ASP A 307 -14.40 27.89 19.24
N GLN A 308 -14.60 26.56 19.17
CA GLN A 308 -14.41 25.62 20.28
C GLN A 308 -12.98 25.04 20.30
N PRO A 309 -12.02 25.60 21.06
CA PRO A 309 -10.68 25.05 21.14
C PRO A 309 -10.70 23.72 21.91
N VAL A 310 -9.98 22.73 21.39
CA VAL A 310 -9.54 21.55 22.14
C VAL A 310 -8.13 21.23 21.67
N LYS A 311 -7.12 21.79 22.35
CA LYS A 311 -5.73 21.75 21.87
C LYS A 311 -4.69 21.75 22.99
N ILE A 312 -3.52 21.21 22.65
CA ILE A 312 -2.28 21.32 23.42
C ILE A 312 -1.23 21.94 22.51
N VAL A 313 -0.58 23.01 22.96
CA VAL A 313 0.49 23.69 22.23
C VAL A 313 1.76 23.67 23.08
N LEU A 314 2.85 23.15 22.53
CA LEU A 314 4.17 23.18 23.15
C LEU A 314 5.01 24.17 22.34
N SER A 315 5.31 25.33 22.92
CA SER A 315 5.94 26.47 22.26
C SER A 315 7.23 26.86 22.99
N GLU A 316 8.30 27.12 22.25
CA GLU A 316 9.53 27.69 22.81
C GLU A 316 9.36 29.14 23.28
N ASP A 317 8.37 29.86 22.73
CA ASP A 317 8.16 31.29 23.01
C ASP A 317 7.20 31.51 24.19
N THR A 318 6.21 30.63 24.35
CA THR A 318 5.11 30.81 25.32
C THR A 318 4.96 29.64 26.30
N GLY A 319 5.77 28.60 26.19
CA GLY A 319 5.69 27.40 27.03
C GLY A 319 4.59 26.44 26.57
N ILE A 320 3.92 25.79 27.53
CA ILE A 320 2.87 24.80 27.26
C ILE A 320 1.50 25.40 27.54
N GLU A 321 0.60 25.34 26.56
CA GLU A 321 -0.81 25.72 26.68
C GLU A 321 -1.68 24.47 26.53
N ILE A 322 -2.65 24.30 27.42
CA ILE A 322 -3.73 23.32 27.31
C ILE A 322 -5.04 24.10 27.34
N SER A 323 -5.83 24.00 26.28
CA SER A 323 -7.06 24.78 26.10
C SER A 323 -8.21 23.88 25.67
N SER A 324 -9.35 24.05 26.34
CA SER A 324 -10.59 23.31 26.09
C SER A 324 -11.79 24.18 26.50
N GLU A 325 -12.84 24.23 25.67
CA GLU A 325 -14.12 24.83 26.08
C GLU A 325 -14.89 23.94 27.07
N LYS A 326 -14.59 22.63 27.06
CA LYS A 326 -15.13 21.66 28.02
C LYS A 326 -14.16 21.41 29.17
N ASP A 327 -14.63 20.74 30.21
CA ASP A 327 -13.83 20.37 31.38
C ASP A 327 -12.50 19.67 31.00
N ILE A 328 -11.41 20.11 31.61
CA ILE A 328 -10.10 19.44 31.57
C ILE A 328 -9.97 18.61 32.83
N ASN A 329 -9.98 17.28 32.69
CA ASN A 329 -9.88 16.36 33.82
C ASN A 329 -8.45 15.81 33.93
N ILE A 330 -7.81 16.00 35.09
CA ILE A 330 -6.51 15.43 35.43
C ILE A 330 -6.72 14.44 36.57
N ILE A 331 -6.46 13.15 36.33
CA ILE A 331 -6.78 12.05 37.24
C ILE A 331 -5.52 11.21 37.49
N SER A 332 -5.29 10.81 38.74
CA SER A 332 -4.19 9.93 39.16
C SER A 332 -4.69 8.98 40.24
N ASP A 333 -4.20 7.73 40.22
CA ASP A 333 -4.46 6.75 41.29
C ASP A 333 -3.77 7.14 42.61
N HIS A 334 -2.77 8.02 42.52
CA HIS A 334 -1.98 8.50 43.65
C HIS A 334 -1.90 10.03 43.60
N ASN A 335 -0.72 10.61 43.84
CA ASN A 335 -0.58 12.05 43.98
C ASN A 335 -0.35 12.73 42.61
N ILE A 336 -0.96 13.88 42.41
CA ILE A 336 -0.62 14.85 41.35
C ILE A 336 0.07 16.04 42.04
N LEU A 337 1.31 16.34 41.63
CA LEU A 337 2.03 17.53 42.05
C LEU A 337 2.21 18.45 40.84
N ILE A 338 1.55 19.61 40.87
CA ILE A 338 1.76 20.68 39.89
C ILE A 338 2.35 21.85 40.66
N GLN A 339 3.59 22.19 40.37
CA GLN A 339 4.32 23.25 41.04
C GLN A 339 4.88 24.22 39.99
N SER A 340 4.57 25.51 40.15
CA SER A 340 5.29 26.58 39.48
C SER A 340 6.52 26.92 40.32
N ASN A 341 7.68 27.09 39.67
CA ASN A 341 8.86 27.59 40.34
C ASN A 341 8.93 29.10 40.12
N ASP A 342 8.62 29.87 41.16
CA ASP A 342 9.26 31.17 41.31
C ASP A 342 10.67 30.89 41.83
N LEU A 343 11.65 30.95 40.91
CA LEU A 343 12.97 30.32 41.06
C LEU A 343 13.81 30.93 42.20
N ASP A 344 13.44 32.13 42.65
CA ASP A 344 14.13 32.87 43.71
C ASP A 344 13.56 32.60 45.11
N THR A 345 12.26 32.31 45.23
CA THR A 345 11.61 32.02 46.53
C THR A 345 11.73 30.54 46.95
N VAL A 346 11.87 29.61 46.00
CA VAL A 346 11.94 28.16 46.29
C VAL A 346 13.32 27.70 46.80
N LYS A 347 14.40 28.45 46.52
CA LYS A 347 15.75 28.09 46.99
C LYS A 347 15.95 28.27 48.50
N GLU A 348 15.21 29.18 49.13
CA GLU A 348 15.41 29.47 50.55
C GLU A 348 14.72 28.46 51.48
N ASN A 349 13.61 27.83 51.07
CA ASN A 349 12.86 26.89 51.93
C ASN A 349 11.98 25.88 51.13
N PRO A 350 12.57 24.87 50.46
CA PRO A 350 11.89 24.01 49.47
C PRO A 350 10.78 23.09 50.01
N ILE A 351 10.65 22.91 51.33
CA ILE A 351 9.75 21.92 51.94
C ILE A 351 8.93 22.48 53.12
N GLU A 352 8.99 23.77 53.39
CA GLU A 352 8.40 24.38 54.61
C GLU A 352 6.87 24.21 54.68
N TRP A 353 6.19 24.24 53.53
CA TRP A 353 4.75 23.99 53.43
C TRP A 353 4.38 22.51 53.70
N PHE A 354 5.26 21.58 53.28
CA PHE A 354 5.10 20.14 53.50
C PHE A 354 5.41 19.78 54.95
N GLU A 355 6.48 20.34 55.52
CA GLU A 355 6.84 20.17 56.92
C GLU A 355 5.80 20.77 57.86
N SER A 356 5.27 21.96 57.57
CA SER A 356 4.24 22.59 58.39
C SER A 356 2.92 21.82 58.37
N SER A 357 2.51 21.29 57.21
CA SER A 357 1.32 20.43 57.08
C SER A 357 1.52 19.08 57.78
N ARG A 358 2.68 18.44 57.63
CA ARG A 358 3.03 17.19 58.33
C ARG A 358 3.08 17.40 59.85
N LYS A 359 3.71 18.46 60.32
CA LYS A 359 3.84 18.78 61.75
C LYS A 359 2.48 19.05 62.38
N LYS A 360 1.59 19.75 61.67
CA LYS A 360 0.20 19.97 62.09
C LYS A 360 -0.60 18.66 62.18
N ASN A 361 -0.46 17.78 61.19
CA ASN A 361 -1.15 16.48 61.17
C ASN A 361 -0.60 15.50 62.22
N MET A 362 0.73 15.51 62.48
CA MET A 362 1.35 14.75 63.58
C MET A 362 0.91 15.27 64.95
N GLN A 363 0.82 16.58 65.13
CA GLN A 363 0.30 17.16 66.39
C GLN A 363 -1.17 16.78 66.63
N GLN A 364 -1.98 16.73 65.57
CA GLN A 364 -3.38 16.28 65.66
C GLN A 364 -3.46 14.79 66.06
N PHE A 365 -2.62 13.95 65.45
CA PHE A 365 -2.53 12.52 65.79
C PHE A 365 -2.07 12.28 67.23
N ASP A 366 -1.06 13.02 67.71
CA ASP A 366 -0.57 12.94 69.09
C ASP A 366 -1.67 13.33 70.11
N GLN A 367 -2.48 14.35 69.79
CA GLN A 367 -3.60 14.77 70.62
C GLN A 367 -4.72 13.72 70.68
N ASP A 368 -5.02 13.08 69.57
CA ASP A 368 -6.05 12.03 69.50
C ASP A 368 -5.58 10.73 70.16
N GLN A 369 -4.28 10.42 70.09
CA GLN A 369 -3.66 9.32 70.85
C GLN A 369 -3.64 9.60 72.35
N GLN A 370 -3.27 10.81 72.80
CA GLN A 370 -3.38 11.16 74.23
C GLN A 370 -4.82 11.07 74.74
N LYS A 371 -5.81 11.48 73.93
CA LYS A 371 -7.23 11.27 74.28
C LYS A 371 -7.58 9.80 74.38
N GLY A 372 -7.11 8.97 73.45
CA GLY A 372 -7.32 7.52 73.45
C GLY A 372 -6.64 6.82 74.63
N GLU A 373 -5.39 7.19 74.94
CA GLU A 373 -4.60 6.66 76.05
C GLU A 373 -5.20 7.05 77.40
N ASN A 374 -5.60 8.31 77.56
CA ASN A 374 -6.31 8.76 78.76
C ASN A 374 -7.63 8.01 78.97
N LYS A 375 -8.34 7.68 77.89
CA LYS A 375 -9.55 6.86 77.92
C LYS A 375 -9.25 5.39 78.27
N TYR A 376 -8.18 4.82 77.70
CA TYR A 376 -7.75 3.45 77.99
C TYR A 376 -7.28 3.27 79.44
N ILE A 377 -6.57 4.25 79.99
CA ILE A 377 -6.16 4.28 81.39
C ILE A 377 -7.38 4.49 82.31
N SER A 378 -8.34 5.36 81.93
CA SER A 378 -9.57 5.53 82.71
C SER A 378 -10.45 4.28 82.73
N ASP A 379 -10.38 3.46 81.68
CA ASP A 379 -11.11 2.19 81.55
C ASP A 379 -10.34 0.99 82.17
N GLY A 380 -9.24 1.25 82.89
CA GLY A 380 -8.54 0.26 83.74
C GLY A 380 -7.33 -0.43 83.12
N GLY A 381 -6.80 0.07 81.99
CA GLY A 381 -5.60 -0.50 81.35
C GLY A 381 -4.28 -0.15 82.05
N SER A 382 -3.32 -1.09 82.08
CA SER A 382 -1.99 -0.90 82.70
C SER A 382 -0.87 -0.66 81.66
N SER A 383 -0.35 0.58 81.64
CA SER A 383 0.89 1.13 81.04
C SER A 383 1.36 0.70 79.63
N SER A 384 1.70 1.69 78.80
CA SER A 384 1.94 1.65 77.35
C SER A 384 3.38 1.31 76.93
N CYS A 385 3.52 0.71 75.74
CA CYS A 385 4.76 0.63 74.94
C CYS A 385 4.38 0.75 73.46
N ASN A 386 4.95 1.72 72.74
CA ASN A 386 4.59 2.03 71.36
C ASN A 386 5.74 1.71 70.39
N ALA A 387 5.88 0.42 70.04
CA ALA A 387 6.87 -0.08 69.08
C ALA A 387 6.62 0.39 67.63
N GLY A 388 5.40 0.87 67.33
CA GLY A 388 5.05 1.40 66.00
C GLY A 388 5.73 2.73 65.69
N TRP A 389 6.03 3.55 66.71
CA TRP A 389 6.63 4.87 66.52
C TRP A 389 8.14 4.83 66.18
N GLU A 390 8.87 3.82 66.66
CA GLU A 390 10.26 3.59 66.25
C GLU A 390 10.32 3.21 64.76
N MET A 391 9.44 2.31 64.33
CA MET A 391 9.36 1.86 62.92
C MET A 391 8.98 2.98 61.95
N VAL A 392 8.02 3.84 62.31
CA VAL A 392 7.57 4.95 61.44
C VAL A 392 8.64 6.05 61.33
N LYS A 393 9.45 6.29 62.38
CA LYS A 393 10.60 7.21 62.31
C LYS A 393 11.72 6.68 61.41
N ILE A 394 11.99 5.37 61.48
CA ILE A 394 13.05 4.71 60.68
C ILE A 394 12.64 4.61 59.20
N LEU A 395 11.38 4.28 58.89
CA LEU A 395 10.87 4.20 57.51
C LEU A 395 10.67 5.59 56.87
N GLY A 396 10.15 6.56 57.63
CA GLY A 396 9.89 7.91 57.11
C GLY A 396 11.15 8.75 56.88
N GLY A 397 12.24 8.49 57.60
CA GLY A 397 13.52 9.17 57.40
C GLY A 397 14.22 8.75 56.10
N ASN A 398 14.16 7.46 55.75
CA ASN A 398 14.86 6.89 54.59
C ASN A 398 14.14 7.12 53.24
N LEU A 399 12.82 7.34 53.26
CA LEU A 399 12.05 7.67 52.06
C LEU A 399 12.21 9.14 51.63
N ILE A 400 12.35 10.06 52.60
CA ILE A 400 12.52 11.50 52.33
C ILE A 400 13.93 11.81 51.83
N SER A 401 14.96 11.12 52.35
CA SER A 401 16.33 11.30 51.85
C SER A 401 16.47 10.84 50.40
N GLY A 402 15.80 9.75 50.00
CA GLY A 402 15.74 9.31 48.60
C GLY A 402 15.09 10.35 47.69
N PHE A 403 13.93 10.86 48.08
CA PHE A 403 13.17 11.84 47.29
C PHE A 403 13.84 13.23 47.22
N ALA A 404 14.45 13.70 48.32
CA ALA A 404 15.18 14.97 48.34
C ALA A 404 16.47 14.92 47.49
N ASN A 405 17.15 13.77 47.47
CA ASN A 405 18.31 13.56 46.60
C ASN A 405 17.91 13.50 45.11
N ASP A 406 16.79 12.83 44.79
CA ASP A 406 16.29 12.71 43.41
C ASP A 406 15.79 14.04 42.81
N ILE A 407 15.35 14.99 43.64
CA ILE A 407 14.91 16.33 43.21
C ILE A 407 16.08 17.31 43.07
N THR A 408 17.20 17.07 43.77
CA THR A 408 18.35 17.99 43.80
C THR A 408 19.45 17.66 42.78
N GLU A 409 19.40 16.51 42.10
CA GLU A 409 20.34 16.17 41.03
C GLU A 409 19.75 16.32 39.61
N PRO A 410 20.44 17.03 38.68
CA PRO A 410 19.97 17.17 37.31
C PRO A 410 20.32 15.89 36.52
N PHE A 411 19.31 15.05 36.29
CA PHE A 411 19.31 13.85 35.42
C PHE A 411 20.03 12.59 35.93
N GLN A 412 19.30 11.70 36.61
CA GLN A 412 19.50 10.23 36.54
C GLN A 412 18.15 9.50 36.66
N LEU A 413 17.39 9.42 35.57
CA LEU A 413 16.36 8.38 35.42
C LEU A 413 17.08 7.13 34.91
N ILE A 414 17.06 6.06 35.72
CA ILE A 414 17.61 4.71 35.54
C ILE A 414 18.84 4.41 36.43
N SER A 415 18.60 4.01 37.69
CA SER A 415 19.38 2.95 38.35
C SER A 415 18.72 2.29 39.58
N THR A 416 17.67 2.85 40.19
CA THR A 416 17.14 2.32 41.46
C THR A 416 15.99 1.29 41.34
N LEU A 417 15.87 0.62 40.19
CA LEU A 417 14.94 -0.51 39.99
C LEU A 417 15.68 -1.86 39.78
N GLY A 418 17.00 -1.83 39.59
CA GLY A 418 17.83 -3.02 39.31
C GLY A 418 18.25 -3.83 40.55
N ASP A 419 18.27 -3.21 41.74
CA ASP A 419 18.72 -3.87 42.98
C ASP A 419 17.57 -4.41 43.86
N MET A 420 16.30 -4.19 43.48
CA MET A 420 15.15 -4.76 44.18
C MET A 420 14.68 -6.13 43.62
N PHE A 421 15.20 -6.59 42.48
CA PHE A 421 14.80 -7.85 41.85
C PHE A 421 15.98 -8.79 41.57
N GLY A 422 16.63 -9.26 42.64
CA GLY A 422 17.61 -10.36 42.62
C GLY A 422 17.11 -11.59 43.40
N SER A 423 16.50 -12.54 42.68
CA SER A 423 16.15 -13.96 42.99
C SER A 423 15.94 -14.42 44.45
N SER A 424 14.86 -15.13 44.79
CA SER A 424 14.69 -16.55 44.45
C SER A 424 13.29 -17.09 44.80
N LYS A 425 12.88 -18.12 44.04
CA LYS A 425 11.56 -18.77 43.96
C LYS A 425 11.17 -19.59 45.21
N LYS A 426 9.86 -19.70 45.51
CA LYS A 426 9.07 -20.96 45.46
C LYS A 426 7.55 -20.75 45.63
N GLU A 427 6.81 -21.69 45.03
CA GLU A 427 5.35 -21.80 44.83
C GLU A 427 4.53 -21.98 46.13
N ASP A 428 3.28 -21.51 46.12
CA ASP A 428 2.07 -22.33 46.33
C ASP A 428 0.79 -21.56 45.94
N THR A 429 -0.16 -22.25 45.30
CA THR A 429 -1.53 -21.82 44.92
C THR A 429 -2.58 -22.46 45.84
N PRO A 430 -3.89 -22.12 45.77
CA PRO A 430 -4.56 -20.82 45.90
C PRO A 430 -5.72 -20.88 46.93
N ASP A 431 -6.26 -19.75 47.39
CA ASP A 431 -7.66 -19.68 47.84
C ASP A 431 -8.24 -18.25 47.78
N LYS A 432 -9.46 -18.13 47.26
CA LYS A 432 -10.31 -16.91 47.24
C LYS A 432 -11.06 -16.79 48.58
N PRO A 433 -11.38 -15.57 49.07
CA PRO A 433 -12.71 -14.97 48.82
C PRO A 433 -12.67 -13.43 48.59
N LEU A 434 -13.42 -12.89 47.62
CA LEU A 434 -14.75 -12.25 47.75
C LEU A 434 -14.80 -11.01 48.65
N VAL A 435 -14.50 -9.82 48.09
CA VAL A 435 -15.09 -8.53 48.51
C VAL A 435 -15.30 -7.65 47.27
N SER A 436 -16.49 -7.07 47.15
CA SER A 436 -16.93 -6.11 46.13
C SER A 436 -16.22 -4.75 46.31
N PRO A 437 -15.79 -4.05 45.26
CA PRO A 437 -15.34 -2.67 45.40
C PRO A 437 -16.52 -1.78 45.84
N GLU A 438 -16.35 -1.02 46.92
CA GLU A 438 -17.24 0.10 47.25
C GLU A 438 -16.90 1.30 46.35
N GLU A 439 -17.92 2.08 45.99
CA GLU A 439 -17.79 3.29 45.18
C GLU A 439 -16.87 4.32 45.85
N ILE A 440 -15.86 4.79 45.12
CA ILE A 440 -14.98 5.87 45.56
C ILE A 440 -15.71 7.19 45.27
N ASP A 441 -16.09 7.90 46.32
CA ASP A 441 -16.60 9.27 46.22
C ASP A 441 -15.57 10.16 45.50
N THR A 442 -15.96 10.66 44.33
CA THR A 442 -15.13 11.51 43.48
C THR A 442 -15.11 12.92 44.08
N TYR A 443 -14.02 13.30 44.74
CA TYR A 443 -13.82 14.69 45.14
C TYR A 443 -13.49 15.52 43.90
N LYS A 444 -14.47 16.30 43.46
CA LYS A 444 -14.34 17.32 42.42
C LYS A 444 -13.42 18.42 42.94
N VAL A 445 -12.28 18.63 42.30
CA VAL A 445 -11.41 19.78 42.57
C VAL A 445 -11.74 20.85 41.53
N ASP A 446 -12.53 21.85 41.92
CA ASP A 446 -12.77 23.04 41.10
C ASP A 446 -11.55 23.98 41.23
N LEU A 447 -10.68 24.00 40.22
CA LEU A 447 -9.60 24.98 40.09
C LEU A 447 -10.14 26.22 39.39
N PHE A 448 -10.35 27.31 40.15
CA PHE A 448 -10.65 28.61 39.58
C PHE A 448 -9.37 29.21 38.98
N ALA A 449 -9.39 29.43 37.66
CA ALA A 449 -8.30 30.09 36.94
C ALA A 449 -8.02 31.47 37.54
N VAL A 450 -6.74 31.78 37.74
CA VAL A 450 -6.29 33.12 38.12
C VAL A 450 -6.38 34.00 36.87
N GLU A 451 -7.19 35.05 36.92
CA GLU A 451 -7.27 36.06 35.86
C GLU A 451 -5.87 36.63 35.56
N SER A 452 -5.50 36.57 34.29
CA SER A 452 -4.32 37.24 33.73
C SER A 452 -4.43 38.76 33.98
N CYS A 453 -3.53 39.30 34.83
CA CYS A 453 -3.32 40.74 34.89
C CYS A 453 -2.62 41.22 33.60
N LYS A 454 -3.39 41.74 32.65
CA LYS A 454 -2.85 42.62 31.61
C LYS A 454 -2.43 43.94 32.26
N ASN A 455 -1.13 44.16 32.39
CA ASN A 455 -0.60 45.49 32.65
C ASN A 455 -0.91 46.39 31.44
N SER A 456 -1.76 47.38 31.67
CA SER A 456 -1.89 48.54 30.81
C SER A 456 -0.68 49.45 31.03
N SER A 457 0.17 49.61 30.03
CA SER A 457 1.12 50.71 29.95
C SER A 457 0.63 51.72 28.93
N SER A 458 -0.13 52.70 29.42
CA SER A 458 -0.37 53.98 28.73
C SER A 458 0.67 55.00 29.18
N THR A 459 1.70 55.20 28.36
CA THR A 459 2.52 56.43 28.24
C THR A 459 3.45 56.18 27.04
N THR A 460 3.43 56.91 25.93
CA THR A 460 3.09 58.31 25.63
C THR A 460 2.61 58.41 24.19
#